data_AF-A0A246PZG2-F1
#
_entry.id   AF-A0A246PZG2-F1
#
_cell.length_a   1.000
_cell.length_b   1.000
_cell.length_c   1.000
_cell.angle_alpha   90.00
_cell.angle_beta   90.00
_cell.angle_gamma   90.00
#
_symmetry.space_group_name_H-M   'P 1'
#
loop_
_entity.id
_entity.type
_entity.pdbx_description
1 polymer ?
#
loop_
_entity_poly.entity_id
_entity_poly.type
_entity_poly.pdbx_seq_one_letter_code
_entity_poly.pdbx_strand_id
1 'polypeptide(L)'
;MPKSSCQALLRTLEAHGYLSNRDDTKDYYPTRKLFEQMRVIVEQDPLLKDLMPLLQALSDETGETVFLARREGTLVHYMEVVQGRQTLRFAGLAGDRSPLYIGAAGQSLLGGMPKAERVALVNQLEFQRYSPNTIVSASALLKQIDEGLKKGWFLSIGGFQQEVSSIGNYVWLNDNLYAIVIAAPTQRVERNQKSISRHIVDLCARVTQRPATRHTR
;
A
#
# COMPACT_ATOMS: atom_id res chain seq x y z
N MET A 1 -28.38 -3.73 14.07
CA MET A 1 -28.25 -4.57 15.28
C MET A 1 -29.09 -3.96 16.40
N PRO A 2 -29.86 -4.75 17.17
CA PRO A 2 -30.63 -4.26 18.31
C PRO A 2 -29.73 -3.68 19.42
N LYS A 3 -30.23 -2.68 20.15
CA LYS A 3 -29.49 -2.00 21.24
C LYS A 3 -29.04 -2.97 22.34
N SER A 4 -29.88 -3.94 22.69
CA SER A 4 -29.58 -4.97 23.70
C SER A 4 -28.41 -5.87 23.29
N SER A 5 -28.36 -6.30 22.03
CA SER A 5 -27.27 -7.14 21.49
C SER A 5 -25.95 -6.37 21.44
N CYS A 6 -25.98 -5.08 21.04
CA CYS A 6 -24.80 -4.22 21.05
C CYS A 6 -24.23 -4.06 22.47
N GLN A 7 -25.08 -3.79 23.45
CA GLN A 7 -24.67 -3.63 24.85
C GLN A 7 -24.10 -4.93 25.45
N ALA A 8 -24.64 -6.09 25.07
CA ALA A 8 -24.10 -7.38 25.50
C ALA A 8 -22.67 -7.61 24.95
N LEU A 9 -22.42 -7.26 23.69
CA LEU A 9 -21.08 -7.32 23.09
C LEU A 9 -20.10 -6.36 23.78
N LEU A 10 -20.51 -5.11 24.02
CA LEU A 10 -19.67 -4.11 24.69
C LEU A 10 -19.29 -4.55 26.12
N ARG A 11 -20.26 -5.03 26.91
CA ARG A 11 -19.99 -5.60 28.25
C ARG A 11 -19.07 -6.81 28.21
N THR A 12 -19.20 -7.65 27.18
CA THR A 12 -18.33 -8.81 27.01
C THR A 12 -16.89 -8.37 26.74
N LEU A 13 -16.70 -7.41 25.83
CA LEU A 13 -15.38 -6.85 25.51
C LEU A 13 -14.76 -6.12 26.71
N GLU A 14 -15.56 -5.39 27.48
CA GLU A 14 -15.15 -4.76 28.74
C GLU A 14 -14.75 -5.79 29.81
N ALA A 15 -15.56 -6.84 30.02
CA ALA A 15 -15.24 -7.91 30.96
C ALA A 15 -13.95 -8.67 30.59
N HIS A 16 -13.64 -8.75 29.29
CA HIS A 16 -12.38 -9.32 28.80
C HIS A 16 -11.24 -8.28 28.75
N GLY A 17 -11.47 -7.04 29.18
CA GLY A 17 -10.49 -5.97 29.28
C GLY A 17 -10.05 -5.38 27.93
N TYR A 18 -10.79 -5.60 26.84
CA TYR A 18 -10.51 -5.00 25.53
C TYR A 18 -11.05 -3.57 25.42
N LEU A 19 -12.12 -3.26 26.15
CA LEU A 19 -12.69 -1.92 26.25
C LEU A 19 -12.72 -1.46 27.71
N SER A 20 -12.68 -0.16 27.93
CA SER A 20 -12.97 0.49 29.22
C SER A 20 -14.07 1.51 29.01
N ASN A 21 -15.08 1.51 29.87
CA ASN A 21 -16.00 2.63 29.97
C ASN A 21 -15.29 3.78 30.70
N ARG A 22 -15.52 5.03 30.28
CA ARG A 22 -15.15 6.20 31.10
C ARG A 22 -16.31 6.50 32.02
N ASP A 23 -16.09 6.52 33.34
CA ASP A 23 -17.18 6.62 34.32
C ASP A 23 -18.07 7.87 34.19
N ASP A 24 -17.64 8.90 33.44
CA ASP A 24 -18.33 10.17 33.20
C ASP A 24 -19.08 10.27 31.86
N THR A 25 -18.70 9.49 30.86
CA THR A 25 -19.27 9.52 29.50
C THR A 25 -19.58 8.08 29.13
N LYS A 26 -20.79 7.73 28.68
CA LYS A 26 -21.19 6.34 28.32
C LYS A 26 -20.43 5.76 27.10
N ASP A 27 -19.22 6.22 26.87
CA ASP A 27 -18.31 5.96 25.79
C ASP A 27 -17.31 4.88 26.20
N TYR A 28 -17.10 3.94 25.29
CA TYR A 28 -16.12 2.87 25.45
C TYR A 28 -14.83 3.25 24.72
N TYR A 29 -13.70 3.00 25.36
CA TYR A 29 -12.37 3.25 24.82
C TYR A 29 -11.58 1.95 24.69
N PRO A 30 -10.90 1.71 23.54
CA PRO A 30 -9.93 0.63 23.41
C PRO A 30 -8.87 0.69 24.50
N THR A 31 -8.61 -0.42 25.16
CA THR A 31 -7.56 -0.49 26.19
C THR A 31 -6.22 -0.84 25.57
N ARG A 32 -5.16 -0.73 26.38
CA ARG A 32 -3.81 -1.21 26.05
C ARG A 32 -3.76 -2.70 25.68
N LYS A 33 -4.70 -3.52 26.17
CA LYS A 33 -4.76 -4.95 25.83
C LYS A 33 -4.93 -5.18 24.33
N LEU A 34 -5.77 -4.39 23.67
CA LEU A 34 -5.92 -4.47 22.21
C LEU A 34 -4.60 -4.13 21.50
N PHE A 35 -3.91 -3.08 21.95
CA PHE A 35 -2.62 -2.69 21.40
C PHE A 35 -1.56 -3.77 21.56
N GLU A 36 -1.47 -4.40 22.73
CA GLU A 36 -0.49 -5.47 22.98
C GLU A 36 -0.73 -6.70 22.09
N GLN A 37 -2.00 -7.08 21.90
CA GLN A 37 -2.35 -8.18 20.98
C GLN A 37 -2.03 -7.81 19.52
N MET A 38 -2.38 -6.60 19.09
CA MET A 38 -2.04 -6.11 17.75
C MET A 38 -0.53 -6.09 17.51
N ARG A 39 0.24 -5.64 18.50
CA ARG A 39 1.70 -5.66 18.44
C ARG A 39 2.26 -7.05 18.24
N VAL A 40 1.79 -8.04 19.01
CA VAL A 40 2.23 -9.43 18.86
C VAL A 40 1.90 -9.95 17.46
N ILE A 41 0.70 -9.66 16.94
CA ILE A 41 0.29 -10.08 15.59
C ILE A 41 1.23 -9.49 14.53
N VAL A 42 1.52 -8.19 14.59
CA VAL A 42 2.41 -7.51 13.65
C VAL A 42 3.86 -8.00 13.79
N GLU A 43 4.38 -8.09 15.03
CA GLU A 43 5.73 -8.57 15.32
C GLU A 43 5.93 -10.05 14.92
N GLN A 44 4.85 -10.83 14.85
CA GLN A 44 4.89 -12.24 14.46
C GLN A 44 4.48 -12.51 13.01
N ASP A 45 4.08 -11.50 12.24
CA ASP A 45 3.72 -11.66 10.83
C ASP A 45 4.93 -12.18 10.04
N PRO A 46 4.90 -13.44 9.55
CA PRO A 46 6.04 -14.03 8.85
C PRO A 46 6.40 -13.27 7.57
N LEU A 47 5.40 -12.72 6.87
CA LEU A 47 5.61 -11.95 5.66
C LEU A 47 6.40 -10.68 5.95
N LEU A 48 6.03 -9.96 7.01
CA LEU A 48 6.70 -8.72 7.38
C LEU A 48 8.11 -8.99 7.91
N LYS A 49 8.32 -10.08 8.67
CA LYS A 49 9.66 -10.47 9.13
C LYS A 49 10.66 -10.63 7.98
N ASP A 50 10.23 -11.23 6.88
CA ASP A 50 11.09 -11.46 5.72
C ASP A 50 11.27 -10.20 4.87
N LEU A 51 10.21 -9.40 4.70
CA LEU A 51 10.25 -8.21 3.86
C LEU A 51 10.90 -6.99 4.52
N MET A 52 10.67 -6.76 5.81
CA MET A 52 11.10 -5.53 6.47
C MET A 52 12.60 -5.23 6.35
N PRO A 53 13.52 -6.20 6.52
CA PRO A 53 14.95 -5.97 6.30
C PRO A 53 15.26 -5.55 4.86
N LEU A 54 14.54 -6.09 3.88
CA LEU A 54 14.72 -5.77 2.46
C LEU A 54 14.21 -4.36 2.12
N LEU A 55 13.05 -3.99 2.70
CA LEU A 55 12.51 -2.63 2.55
C LEU A 55 13.41 -1.59 3.24
N GLN A 56 13.99 -1.94 4.38
CA GLN A 56 14.97 -1.10 5.07
C GLN A 56 16.23 -0.89 4.25
N ALA A 57 16.79 -1.97 3.68
CA ALA A 57 17.94 -1.86 2.79
C ALA A 57 17.63 -0.99 1.57
N LEU A 58 16.45 -1.15 0.96
CA LEU A 58 16.02 -0.33 -0.18
C LEU A 58 15.91 1.16 0.20
N SER A 59 15.36 1.46 1.38
CA SER A 59 15.28 2.84 1.88
C SER A 59 16.66 3.41 2.18
N ASP A 60 17.58 2.61 2.72
CA ASP A 60 18.95 3.00 3.01
C ASP A 60 19.76 3.27 1.74
N GLU A 61 19.60 2.44 0.72
CA GLU A 61 20.27 2.57 -0.58
C GLU A 61 19.79 3.80 -1.37
N THR A 62 18.50 4.11 -1.30
CA THR A 62 17.88 5.19 -2.08
C THR A 62 17.78 6.49 -1.29
N GLY A 63 17.81 6.42 0.03
CA GLY A 63 17.57 7.53 0.96
C GLY A 63 16.09 7.92 1.09
N GLU A 64 15.18 7.28 0.34
CA GLU A 64 13.79 7.69 0.21
C GLU A 64 12.83 6.80 0.98
N THR A 65 11.58 7.26 1.13
CA THR A 65 10.54 6.52 1.84
C THR A 65 10.05 5.35 0.98
N VAL A 66 10.04 4.15 1.56
CA VAL A 66 9.58 2.90 0.93
C VAL A 66 8.25 2.48 1.53
N PHE A 67 7.33 2.04 0.69
CA PHE A 67 6.00 1.58 1.05
C PHE A 67 5.81 0.14 0.61
N LEU A 68 5.23 -0.67 1.50
CA LEU A 68 4.61 -1.95 1.15
C LEU A 68 3.09 -1.76 1.15
N ALA A 69 2.44 -2.12 0.06
CA ALA A 69 1.00 -1.93 -0.08
C ALA A 69 0.31 -3.16 -0.67
N ARG A 70 -0.98 -3.29 -0.38
CA ARG A 70 -1.87 -4.27 -1.01
C ARG A 70 -3.15 -3.61 -1.50
N ARG A 71 -3.89 -4.32 -2.36
CA ARG A 71 -5.21 -3.88 -2.80
C ARG A 71 -6.27 -4.25 -1.79
N GLU A 72 -7.15 -3.30 -1.47
CA GLU A 72 -8.38 -3.51 -0.69
C GLU A 72 -9.55 -2.94 -1.48
N GLY A 73 -10.27 -3.80 -2.22
CA GLY A 73 -11.32 -3.35 -3.14
C GLY A 73 -10.77 -2.42 -4.24
N THR A 74 -11.25 -1.17 -4.26
CA THR A 74 -10.84 -0.07 -5.16
C THR A 74 -9.83 0.89 -4.51
N LEU A 75 -9.23 0.48 -3.38
CA LEU A 75 -8.22 1.24 -2.65
C LEU A 75 -6.88 0.51 -2.61
N VAL A 76 -5.82 1.28 -2.44
CA VAL A 76 -4.51 0.85 -1.97
C VAL A 76 -4.51 0.99 -0.45
N HIS A 77 -4.09 -0.06 0.26
CA HIS A 77 -3.83 -0.04 1.69
C HIS A 77 -2.32 -0.17 1.93
N TYR A 78 -1.72 0.86 2.52
CA TYR A 78 -0.29 0.90 2.85
C TYR A 78 -0.07 0.14 4.15
N MET A 79 0.50 -1.06 4.06
CA MET A 79 0.68 -1.95 5.20
C MET A 79 1.86 -1.51 6.06
N GLU A 80 2.98 -1.18 5.42
CA GLU A 80 4.20 -0.78 6.10
C GLU A 80 4.86 0.40 5.38
N VAL A 81 5.55 1.23 6.16
CA VAL A 81 6.27 2.40 5.67
C VAL A 81 7.64 2.47 6.33
N VAL A 82 8.69 2.34 5.52
CA VAL A 82 10.06 2.62 5.95
C VAL A 82 10.38 4.07 5.60
N GLN A 83 10.59 4.89 6.62
CA GLN A 83 10.88 6.31 6.45
C GLN A 83 12.28 6.51 5.87
N GLY A 84 12.37 7.30 4.80
CA GLY A 84 13.65 7.72 4.24
C GLY A 84 14.46 8.59 5.22
N ARG A 85 15.78 8.65 5.02
CA ARG A 85 16.72 9.40 5.88
C ARG A 85 16.77 10.90 5.56
N GLN A 86 16.14 11.34 4.49
CA GLN A 86 16.13 12.75 4.08
C GLN A 86 15.28 13.60 5.04
N THR A 87 15.76 14.82 5.34
CA THR A 87 15.03 15.79 6.17
C THR A 87 13.68 16.14 5.54
N LEU A 88 13.68 16.44 4.23
CA LEU A 88 12.46 16.60 3.45
C LEU A 88 12.16 15.29 2.74
N ARG A 89 11.18 14.54 3.25
CA ARG A 89 10.73 13.25 2.71
C ARG A 89 9.20 13.21 2.61
N PHE A 90 8.68 12.30 1.80
CA PHE A 90 7.26 12.00 1.85
C PHE A 90 6.97 11.17 3.11
N ALA A 91 6.05 11.66 3.95
CA ALA A 91 5.71 11.04 5.23
C ALA A 91 4.28 10.47 5.17
N GLY A 92 4.15 9.27 4.62
CA GLY A 92 2.94 8.46 4.78
C GLY A 92 3.00 7.59 6.05
N LEU A 93 1.85 7.07 6.47
CA LEU A 93 1.73 6.19 7.63
C LEU A 93 1.24 4.80 7.23
N ALA A 94 1.66 3.79 7.99
CA ALA A 94 1.06 2.47 7.92
C ALA A 94 -0.42 2.56 8.30
N GLY A 95 -1.29 1.89 7.54
CA GLY A 95 -2.74 1.97 7.66
C GLY A 95 -3.40 3.00 6.74
N ASP A 96 -2.63 3.90 6.12
CA ASP A 96 -3.17 4.87 5.16
C ASP A 96 -3.81 4.17 3.96
N ARG A 97 -4.76 4.87 3.32
CA ARG A 97 -5.42 4.41 2.10
C ARG A 97 -5.42 5.49 1.03
N SER A 98 -5.31 5.06 -0.22
CA SER A 98 -5.49 5.94 -1.40
C SER A 98 -6.31 5.25 -2.48
N PRO A 99 -6.97 6.01 -3.39
CA PRO A 99 -7.64 5.41 -4.54
C PRO A 99 -6.68 4.57 -5.40
N LEU A 100 -7.17 3.42 -5.90
CA LEU A 100 -6.35 2.45 -6.65
C LEU A 100 -5.79 3.00 -7.97
N TYR A 101 -6.38 4.05 -8.55
CA TYR A 101 -5.88 4.65 -9.79
C TYR A 101 -4.74 5.66 -9.57
N ILE A 102 -4.36 5.92 -8.31
CA ILE A 102 -3.38 6.95 -7.95
C ILE A 102 -2.06 6.33 -7.52
N GLY A 103 -0.97 6.99 -7.93
CA GLY A 103 0.38 6.64 -7.50
C GLY A 103 0.91 5.39 -8.19
N ALA A 104 2.22 5.16 -8.03
CA ALA A 104 2.84 3.96 -8.56
C ALA A 104 2.39 2.70 -7.82
N ALA A 105 1.89 2.80 -6.57
CA ALA A 105 1.32 1.67 -5.84
C ALA A 105 0.11 1.07 -6.55
N GLY A 106 -0.85 1.93 -6.91
CA GLY A 106 -2.05 1.53 -7.63
C GLY A 106 -1.75 0.95 -9.00
N GLN A 107 -0.87 1.63 -9.75
CA GLN A 107 -0.40 1.13 -11.05
C GLN A 107 0.32 -0.23 -10.94
N SER A 108 1.14 -0.43 -9.91
CA SER A 108 1.86 -1.69 -9.67
C SER A 108 0.89 -2.83 -9.35
N LEU A 109 -0.05 -2.61 -8.42
CA LEU A 109 -1.07 -3.60 -8.07
C LEU A 109 -1.94 -3.97 -9.28
N LEU A 110 -2.39 -2.99 -10.05
CA LEU A 110 -3.16 -3.27 -11.27
C LEU A 110 -2.28 -3.97 -12.31
N GLY A 111 -1.02 -3.55 -12.47
CA GLY A 111 -0.06 -4.15 -13.41
C GLY A 111 0.17 -5.63 -13.17
N GLY A 112 0.23 -6.05 -11.91
CA GLY A 112 0.42 -7.46 -11.53
C GLY A 112 -0.82 -8.35 -11.67
N MET A 113 -2.01 -7.78 -11.87
CA MET A 113 -3.25 -8.54 -12.06
C MET A 113 -3.37 -9.13 -13.47
N PRO A 114 -4.12 -10.23 -13.63
CA PRO A 114 -4.54 -10.71 -14.95
C PRO A 114 -5.24 -9.60 -15.75
N LYS A 115 -4.91 -9.49 -17.04
CA LYS A 115 -5.36 -8.37 -17.89
C LYS A 115 -6.89 -8.20 -17.90
N ALA A 116 -7.64 -9.30 -17.95
CA ALA A 116 -9.10 -9.26 -17.97
C ALA A 116 -9.68 -8.70 -16.66
N GLU A 117 -9.20 -9.18 -15.51
CA GLU A 117 -9.59 -8.69 -14.19
C GLU A 117 -9.22 -7.22 -14.00
N ARG A 118 -8.01 -6.83 -14.44
CA ARG A 118 -7.56 -5.44 -14.42
C ARG A 118 -8.51 -4.52 -15.18
N VAL A 119 -8.85 -4.86 -16.43
CA VAL A 119 -9.70 -4.02 -17.28
C VAL A 119 -11.10 -3.90 -16.69
N ALA A 120 -11.67 -5.00 -16.21
CA ALA A 120 -12.98 -5.00 -15.56
C ALA A 120 -12.98 -4.09 -14.31
N LEU A 121 -11.96 -4.19 -13.45
CA LEU A 121 -11.85 -3.37 -12.24
C LEU A 121 -11.64 -1.89 -12.56
N VAL A 122 -10.75 -1.56 -13.51
CA VAL A 122 -10.46 -0.16 -13.88
C VAL A 122 -11.69 0.54 -14.45
N ASN A 123 -12.55 -0.18 -15.18
CA ASN A 123 -13.80 0.38 -15.71
C ASN A 123 -14.87 0.66 -14.64
N GLN A 124 -14.69 0.16 -13.42
CA GLN A 124 -15.58 0.41 -12.27
C GLN A 124 -15.07 1.54 -11.37
N LEU A 125 -13.88 2.09 -11.64
CA LEU A 125 -13.30 3.13 -10.81
C LEU A 125 -13.96 4.49 -11.06
N GLU A 126 -14.19 5.22 -9.98
CA GLU A 126 -14.55 6.63 -10.02
C GLU A 126 -13.30 7.49 -9.94
N PHE A 127 -13.18 8.43 -10.87
CA PHE A 127 -11.99 9.27 -11.01
C PHE A 127 -12.27 10.68 -10.48
N GLN A 128 -11.59 11.01 -9.38
CA GLN A 128 -11.50 12.36 -8.82
C GLN A 128 -10.11 12.95 -9.07
N ARG A 129 -10.07 14.25 -9.31
CA ARG A 129 -8.82 14.99 -9.51
C ARG A 129 -8.29 15.51 -8.17
N TYR A 130 -7.04 15.18 -7.83
CA TYR A 130 -6.37 15.64 -6.61
C TYR A 130 -5.25 16.66 -6.90
N SER A 131 -4.68 16.59 -8.10
CA SER A 131 -3.64 17.48 -8.61
C SER A 131 -3.83 17.73 -10.11
N PRO A 132 -3.07 18.67 -10.72
CA PRO A 132 -3.06 18.83 -12.18
C PRO A 132 -2.66 17.55 -12.93
N ASN A 133 -1.83 16.70 -12.33
CA ASN A 133 -1.29 15.48 -12.93
C ASN A 133 -2.07 14.21 -12.57
N THR A 134 -3.18 14.32 -11.84
CA THR A 134 -4.00 13.13 -11.52
C THR A 134 -4.52 12.48 -12.80
N ILE A 135 -4.41 11.15 -12.87
CA ILE A 135 -5.04 10.35 -13.93
C ILE A 135 -6.55 10.37 -13.70
N VAL A 136 -7.31 10.82 -14.70
CA VAL A 136 -8.77 11.05 -14.57
C VAL A 136 -9.62 10.19 -15.51
N SER A 137 -9.06 9.13 -16.11
CA SER A 137 -9.83 8.20 -16.94
C SER A 137 -9.28 6.78 -16.92
N ALA A 138 -10.18 5.82 -17.12
CA ALA A 138 -9.85 4.40 -17.26
C ALA A 138 -8.86 4.13 -18.41
N SER A 139 -9.07 4.75 -19.57
CA SER A 139 -8.19 4.59 -20.73
C SER A 139 -6.78 5.12 -20.48
N ALA A 140 -6.65 6.27 -19.82
CA ALA A 140 -5.35 6.84 -19.46
C ALA A 140 -4.62 5.97 -18.43
N LEU A 141 -5.35 5.45 -17.43
CA LEU A 141 -4.78 4.55 -16.43
C LEU A 141 -4.27 3.26 -17.06
N LEU A 142 -5.08 2.61 -17.90
CA LEU A 142 -4.68 1.39 -18.60
C LEU A 142 -3.46 1.61 -19.49
N LYS A 143 -3.39 2.75 -20.18
CA LYS A 143 -2.22 3.12 -20.98
C LYS A 143 -0.95 3.22 -20.13
N GLN A 144 -1.01 3.91 -18.98
CA GLN A 144 0.14 4.02 -18.08
C GLN A 144 0.57 2.67 -17.51
N ILE A 145 -0.37 1.79 -17.18
CA ILE A 145 -0.07 0.43 -16.72
C ILE A 145 0.63 -0.37 -17.81
N ASP A 146 0.13 -0.31 -19.05
CA ASP A 146 0.75 -1.02 -20.17
C ASP A 146 2.16 -0.47 -20.50
N GLU A 147 2.39 0.83 -20.35
CA GLU A 147 3.73 1.43 -20.43
C GLU A 147 4.65 0.94 -19.30
N GLY A 148 4.14 0.87 -18.07
CA GLY A 148 4.89 0.38 -16.92
C GLY A 148 5.27 -1.09 -17.07
N LEU A 149 4.36 -1.92 -17.58
CA LEU A 149 4.62 -3.32 -17.89
C LEU A 149 5.73 -3.50 -18.94
N LYS A 150 5.75 -2.67 -19.98
CA LYS A 150 6.84 -2.70 -20.98
C LYS A 150 8.19 -2.29 -20.40
N LYS A 151 8.18 -1.34 -19.46
CA LYS A 151 9.40 -0.85 -18.78
C LYS A 151 9.88 -1.80 -17.67
N GLY A 152 8.99 -2.61 -17.12
CA GLY A 152 9.22 -3.46 -15.94
C GLY A 152 9.03 -2.75 -14.60
N TRP A 153 8.52 -1.52 -14.58
CA TRP A 153 8.30 -0.71 -13.37
C TRP A 153 7.30 0.43 -13.67
N PHE A 154 6.67 0.97 -12.62
CA PHE A 154 5.57 1.93 -12.70
C PHE A 154 5.99 3.30 -12.17
N LEU A 155 5.52 4.37 -12.80
CA LEU A 155 5.87 5.76 -12.48
C LEU A 155 4.60 6.59 -12.33
N SER A 156 4.49 7.31 -11.22
CA SER A 156 3.47 8.33 -11.06
C SER A 156 4.14 9.65 -10.66
N ILE A 157 3.97 10.68 -11.50
CA ILE A 157 4.54 12.01 -11.29
C ILE A 157 3.45 12.94 -10.77
N GLY A 158 3.59 13.41 -9.53
CA GLY A 158 2.71 14.42 -8.96
C GLY A 158 1.22 14.02 -8.88
N GLY A 159 0.89 12.72 -8.91
CA GLY A 159 -0.48 12.26 -9.20
C GLY A 159 -1.49 12.49 -8.07
N PHE A 160 -1.02 12.57 -6.83
CA PHE A 160 -1.84 12.85 -5.64
C PHE A 160 -1.55 14.25 -5.09
N GLN A 161 -0.28 14.51 -4.80
CA GLN A 161 0.27 15.83 -4.46
C GLN A 161 1.29 16.18 -5.55
N GLN A 162 1.27 17.41 -6.06
CA GLN A 162 2.07 17.81 -7.22
C GLN A 162 3.58 17.67 -6.99
N GLU A 163 4.00 17.86 -5.75
CA GLU A 163 5.38 17.85 -5.30
C GLU A 163 5.92 16.45 -5.05
N VAL A 164 5.06 15.41 -5.06
CA VAL A 164 5.43 14.04 -4.70
C VAL A 164 5.24 13.12 -5.89
N SER A 165 6.30 12.36 -6.18
CA SER A 165 6.29 11.34 -7.22
C SER A 165 6.65 9.98 -6.62
N SER A 166 6.29 8.92 -7.33
CA SER A 166 6.57 7.56 -6.88
C SER A 166 6.98 6.65 -8.03
N ILE A 167 7.88 5.72 -7.72
CA ILE A 167 8.28 4.61 -8.60
C ILE A 167 7.98 3.33 -7.85
N GLY A 168 7.38 2.36 -8.52
CA GLY A 168 6.94 1.12 -7.89
C GLY A 168 7.03 -0.09 -8.80
N ASN A 169 6.94 -1.26 -8.18
CA ASN A 169 6.71 -2.52 -8.87
C ASN A 169 5.90 -3.46 -7.97
N TYR A 170 5.49 -4.61 -8.48
CA TYR A 170 4.69 -5.57 -7.75
C TYR A 170 5.45 -6.87 -7.47
N VAL A 171 5.02 -7.57 -6.42
CA VAL A 171 5.51 -8.89 -6.04
C VAL A 171 4.35 -9.82 -5.70
N TRP A 172 4.49 -11.08 -6.06
CA TRP A 172 3.60 -12.14 -5.62
C TRP A 172 4.26 -12.85 -4.44
N LEU A 173 3.54 -12.99 -3.32
CA LEU A 173 4.02 -13.65 -2.10
C LEU A 173 2.86 -14.43 -1.49
N ASN A 174 3.02 -15.74 -1.29
CA ASN A 174 1.97 -16.61 -0.75
C ASN A 174 0.61 -16.42 -1.47
N ASP A 175 0.61 -16.44 -2.81
CA ASP A 175 -0.56 -16.20 -3.69
C ASP A 175 -1.24 -14.82 -3.55
N ASN A 176 -0.62 -13.87 -2.84
CA ASN A 176 -1.10 -12.51 -2.67
C ASN A 176 -0.23 -11.52 -3.46
N LEU A 177 -0.88 -10.50 -4.01
CA LEU A 177 -0.22 -9.44 -4.78
C LEU A 177 0.02 -8.21 -3.92
N TYR A 178 1.28 -7.78 -3.86
CA TYR A 178 1.72 -6.59 -3.15
C TYR A 178 2.42 -5.62 -4.10
N ALA A 179 2.47 -4.35 -3.72
CA ALA A 179 3.30 -3.34 -4.35
C ALA A 179 4.40 -2.88 -3.40
N ILE A 180 5.61 -2.74 -3.93
CA ILE A 180 6.74 -2.09 -3.26
C ILE A 180 7.02 -0.80 -4.02
N VAL A 181 7.02 0.31 -3.31
CA VAL A 181 7.02 1.65 -3.91
C VAL A 181 7.96 2.57 -3.17
N ILE A 182 8.75 3.35 -3.90
CA ILE A 182 9.49 4.48 -3.37
C ILE A 182 8.72 5.75 -3.69
N ALA A 183 8.47 6.58 -2.68
CA ALA A 183 7.90 7.91 -2.86
C ALA A 183 8.86 8.98 -2.34
N ALA A 184 9.02 10.03 -3.13
CA ALA A 184 9.95 11.12 -2.85
C ALA A 184 9.46 12.41 -3.54
N PRO A 185 10.02 13.58 -3.18
CA PRO A 185 9.84 14.81 -3.93
C PRO A 185 10.15 14.61 -5.41
N THR A 186 9.30 15.16 -6.27
CA THR A 186 9.33 14.95 -7.73
C THR A 186 10.71 15.16 -8.32
N GLN A 187 11.40 16.24 -7.94
CA GLN A 187 12.75 16.54 -8.43
C GLN A 187 13.77 15.41 -8.16
N ARG A 188 13.65 14.71 -7.02
CA ARG A 188 14.56 13.60 -6.68
C ARG A 188 14.21 12.33 -7.43
N VAL A 189 12.92 12.06 -7.61
CA VAL A 189 12.47 10.95 -8.47
C VAL A 189 12.96 11.14 -9.89
N GLU A 190 12.83 12.34 -10.46
CA GLU A 190 13.30 12.66 -11.80
C GLU A 190 14.82 12.51 -11.93
N ARG A 191 15.58 13.08 -10.98
CA ARG A 191 17.04 13.01 -10.96
C ARG A 191 17.56 11.57 -10.82
N ASN A 192 16.91 10.76 -9.98
CA ASN A 192 17.40 9.43 -9.60
C ASN A 192 16.60 8.28 -10.23
N GLN A 193 15.72 8.56 -11.20
CA GLN A 193 14.74 7.62 -11.74
C GLN A 193 15.37 6.27 -12.11
N LYS A 194 16.48 6.30 -12.86
CA LYS A 194 17.18 5.09 -13.33
C LYS A 194 17.73 4.24 -12.18
N SER A 195 18.22 4.88 -11.12
CA SER A 195 18.74 4.17 -9.95
C SER A 195 17.57 3.55 -9.18
N ILE A 196 16.58 4.38 -8.82
CA ILE A 196 15.40 3.96 -8.06
C ILE A 196 14.67 2.80 -8.75
N SER A 197 14.43 2.91 -10.06
CA SER A 197 13.74 1.85 -10.80
C SER A 197 14.54 0.55 -10.84
N ARG A 198 15.87 0.61 -10.97
CA ARG A 198 16.74 -0.58 -10.90
C ARG A 198 16.64 -1.26 -9.53
N HIS A 199 16.81 -0.53 -8.43
CA HIS A 199 16.74 -1.10 -7.09
C HIS A 199 15.39 -1.76 -6.81
N ILE A 200 14.28 -1.14 -7.23
CA ILE A 200 12.94 -1.72 -7.09
C ILE A 200 12.78 -2.99 -7.93
N VAL A 201 13.20 -2.98 -9.20
CA VAL A 201 13.08 -4.15 -10.08
C VAL A 201 13.91 -5.31 -9.54
N ASP A 202 15.15 -5.05 -9.14
CA ASP A 202 16.06 -6.06 -8.60
C ASP A 202 15.51 -6.66 -7.30
N LEU A 203 14.98 -5.82 -6.39
CA LEU A 203 14.32 -6.30 -5.19
C LEU A 203 13.12 -7.18 -5.55
N CYS A 204 12.17 -6.67 -6.33
CA CYS A 204 10.94 -7.40 -6.64
C CYS A 204 11.22 -8.73 -7.35
N ALA A 205 12.21 -8.79 -8.25
CA ALA A 205 12.62 -10.02 -8.91
C ALA A 205 13.19 -11.07 -7.95
N ARG A 206 13.88 -10.64 -6.88
CA ARG A 206 14.45 -11.53 -5.85
C ARG A 206 13.38 -12.11 -4.92
N VAL A 207 12.36 -11.33 -4.57
CA VAL A 207 11.36 -11.76 -3.57
C VAL A 207 10.12 -12.40 -4.18
N THR A 208 9.78 -12.07 -5.43
CA THR A 208 8.54 -12.56 -6.04
C THR A 208 8.53 -14.09 -6.17
N GLN A 209 7.52 -14.71 -5.58
CA GLN A 209 7.20 -16.11 -5.71
C GLN A 209 6.12 -16.22 -6.79
N ARG A 210 6.42 -16.86 -7.92
CA ARG A 210 5.42 -17.00 -8.99
C ARG A 210 4.18 -17.70 -8.42
N PRO A 211 2.97 -17.15 -8.62
CA PRO A 211 1.75 -17.81 -8.15
C PRO A 211 1.67 -19.19 -8.80
N ALA A 212 1.21 -20.18 -8.05
CA ALA A 212 0.86 -21.47 -8.64
C ALA A 212 -0.16 -21.18 -9.73
N THR A 213 0.15 -21.51 -10.99
CA THR A 213 -0.69 -21.20 -12.14
C THR A 213 -2.12 -21.63 -11.85
N ARG A 214 -3.02 -20.68 -11.59
CA ARG A 214 -4.46 -20.95 -11.52
C ARG A 214 -4.87 -21.36 -12.93
N HIS A 215 -4.91 -22.67 -13.18
CA HIS A 215 -5.60 -23.22 -14.34
C HIS A 215 -7.06 -22.81 -14.22
N THR A 216 -7.45 -21.82 -15.01
CA THR A 216 -8.83 -21.48 -15.29
C THR A 216 -9.53 -22.74 -15.81
N ARG A 217 -10.49 -23.25 -15.04
CA ARG A 217 -11.54 -24.14 -15.54
C ARG A 217 -12.70 -23.31 -16.04
#